data_AF-A0A4Q2QNX2-F1
#
_entry.id   AF-A0A4Q2QNX2-F1
#
_cell.length_a   1.000
_cell.length_b   1.000
_cell.length_c   1.000
_cell.angle_alpha   90.00
_cell.angle_beta   90.00
_cell.angle_gamma   90.00
#
_symmetry.space_group_name_H-M   'P 1'
#
loop_
_entity.id
_entity.type
_entity.pdbx_description
1 polymer ?
#
loop_
_entity_poly.entity_id
_entity_poly.type
_entity_poly.pdbx_seq_one_letter_code
_entity_poly.pdbx_strand_id
1 'polypeptide(L)'
;MTNDSTGGNGHDTIHGFKVGNPVKDSDADLLDMSELLDYKGSISFFEDDGKLELDYSSRGVLDYVKVEVVGSDTVISIDRDGQGGQHGFTQVVTLADVQTDLVTLLQNNQIMM
;
A
#
# COMPACT_ATOMS: atom_id res chain seq x y z
N MET A 1 -8.70 -30.51 12.84
CA MET A 1 -8.57 -29.55 11.73
C MET A 1 -8.82 -28.18 12.30
N THR A 2 -7.76 -27.47 12.65
CA THR A 2 -7.85 -26.07 13.09
C THR A 2 -8.09 -25.25 11.84
N ASN A 3 -9.36 -24.96 11.56
CA ASN A 3 -9.74 -23.94 10.61
C ASN A 3 -9.18 -22.63 11.16
N ASP A 4 -8.05 -22.19 10.62
CA ASP A 4 -7.58 -20.84 10.84
C ASP A 4 -8.64 -19.90 10.25
N SER A 5 -9.40 -19.25 11.13
CA SER A 5 -10.51 -18.36 10.78
C SER A 5 -10.00 -17.03 10.20
N THR A 6 -8.74 -16.94 9.78
CA THR A 6 -8.24 -15.79 9.05
C THR A 6 -8.57 -15.85 7.56
N GLY A 7 -8.90 -16.99 6.96
CA GLY A 7 -9.35 -17.04 5.56
C GLY A 7 -8.45 -16.29 4.56
N GLY A 8 -7.13 -16.31 4.77
CA GLY A 8 -6.17 -15.56 3.95
C GLY A 8 -5.97 -14.09 4.35
N ASN A 9 -6.53 -13.64 5.48
CA ASN A 9 -6.25 -12.33 6.09
C ASN A 9 -4.90 -12.33 6.86
N GLY A 10 -3.92 -13.09 6.37
CA GLY A 10 -2.60 -13.22 6.97
C GLY A 10 -1.80 -11.92 6.80
N HIS A 11 -1.09 -11.53 7.85
CA HIS A 11 -0.02 -10.55 7.74
C HIS A 11 1.15 -11.23 7.02
N ASP A 12 1.52 -10.72 5.85
CA ASP A 12 2.62 -11.25 5.06
C ASP A 12 3.88 -10.42 5.26
N THR A 13 5.03 -11.10 5.35
CA THR A 13 6.34 -10.44 5.37
C THR A 13 7.09 -10.77 4.09
N ILE A 14 7.35 -9.75 3.28
CA ILE A 14 8.04 -9.87 1.99
C ILE A 14 9.49 -9.45 2.19
N HIS A 15 10.42 -10.33 1.87
CA HIS A 15 11.85 -10.05 1.84
C HIS A 15 12.31 -9.76 0.42
N GLY A 16 13.07 -8.68 0.23
CA GLY A 16 13.66 -8.34 -1.07
C GLY A 16 12.72 -7.63 -2.05
N PHE A 17 11.64 -7.01 -1.56
CA PHE A 17 10.71 -6.25 -2.39
C PHE A 17 11.43 -5.14 -3.18
N LYS A 18 11.32 -5.18 -4.50
CA LYS A 18 11.97 -4.24 -5.41
C LYS A 18 11.04 -3.07 -5.70
N VAL A 19 11.35 -1.91 -5.11
CA VAL A 19 10.67 -0.65 -5.43
C VAL A 19 11.14 -0.16 -6.81
N GLY A 20 10.19 0.06 -7.73
CA GLY A 20 10.44 0.47 -9.11
C GLY A 20 9.17 0.42 -9.97
N ASN A 21 9.19 1.05 -11.14
CA ASN A 21 8.05 1.02 -12.05
C ASN A 21 8.04 -0.31 -12.84
N PRO A 22 7.05 -1.19 -12.69
CA PRO A 22 7.04 -2.53 -13.31
C PRO A 22 6.93 -2.49 -14.84
N VAL A 23 6.57 -1.35 -15.44
CA VAL A 23 6.60 -1.16 -16.90
C VAL A 23 8.02 -0.90 -17.41
N LYS A 24 8.88 -0.32 -16.57
CA LYS A 24 10.27 0.05 -16.93
C LYS A 24 11.31 -0.91 -16.35
N ASP A 25 11.00 -1.54 -15.22
CA ASP A 25 11.84 -2.45 -14.47
C ASP A 25 11.09 -3.78 -14.31
N SER A 26 11.52 -4.81 -15.03
CA SER A 26 10.88 -6.13 -14.99
C SER A 26 11.07 -6.86 -13.66
N ASP A 27 12.02 -6.41 -12.84
CA ASP A 27 12.29 -6.97 -11.53
C ASP A 27 11.49 -6.25 -10.43
N ALA A 28 10.76 -5.18 -10.78
CA ALA A 28 9.93 -4.47 -9.81
C ALA A 28 8.68 -5.27 -9.45
N ASP A 29 8.40 -5.33 -8.14
CA ASP A 29 7.32 -6.12 -7.60
C ASP A 29 5.99 -5.33 -7.58
N LEU A 30 4.87 -6.05 -7.63
CA LEU A 30 3.51 -5.51 -7.57
C LEU A 30 2.77 -6.09 -6.36
N LEU A 31 2.16 -5.22 -5.55
CA LEU A 31 1.18 -5.62 -4.55
C LEU A 31 -0.22 -5.48 -5.14
N ASP A 32 -0.90 -6.61 -5.32
CA ASP A 32 -2.32 -6.62 -5.67
C ASP A 32 -3.17 -6.72 -4.40
N MET A 33 -3.95 -5.66 -4.15
CA MET A 33 -4.85 -5.53 -3.00
C MET A 33 -6.28 -5.24 -3.47
N SER A 34 -6.56 -5.40 -4.77
CA SER A 34 -7.87 -5.11 -5.37
C SER A 34 -8.99 -6.03 -4.88
N GLU A 35 -8.63 -7.23 -4.42
CA GLU A 35 -9.58 -8.16 -3.77
C GLU A 35 -9.79 -7.84 -2.28
N LEU A 36 -8.92 -7.04 -1.67
CA LEU A 36 -8.98 -6.70 -0.25
C LEU A 36 -9.67 -5.36 0.01
N LEU A 37 -9.59 -4.43 -0.95
CA LEU A 37 -10.07 -3.06 -0.86
C LEU A 37 -11.18 -2.81 -1.88
N ASP A 38 -12.24 -2.12 -1.48
CA ASP A 38 -13.27 -1.66 -2.42
C ASP A 38 -13.06 -0.18 -2.81
N TYR A 39 -11.80 0.24 -2.93
CA TYR A 39 -11.49 1.62 -3.32
C TYR A 39 -11.82 1.83 -4.80
N LYS A 40 -12.72 2.77 -5.09
CA LYS A 40 -13.11 3.16 -6.47
C LYS A 40 -12.69 4.58 -6.83
N GLY A 41 -11.92 5.24 -5.96
CA GLY A 41 -11.44 6.59 -6.20
C GLY A 41 -10.35 6.62 -7.28
N SER A 42 -10.15 7.78 -7.89
CA SER A 42 -9.05 7.97 -8.85
C SER A 42 -7.76 8.31 -8.11
N ILE A 43 -6.63 7.75 -8.56
CA ILE A 43 -5.30 8.13 -8.08
C ILE A 43 -4.67 9.07 -9.09
N SER A 44 -4.33 10.27 -8.62
CA SER A 44 -3.70 11.33 -9.37
C SER A 44 -2.77 12.10 -8.45
N PHE A 45 -1.79 12.76 -9.06
CA PHE A 45 -0.73 13.45 -8.34
C PHE A 45 -0.57 14.85 -8.90
N PHE A 46 -0.08 15.74 -8.05
CA PHE A 46 0.36 17.06 -8.44
C PHE A 46 1.81 17.25 -8.00
N GLU A 47 2.55 18.06 -8.75
CA GLU A 47 3.90 18.46 -8.36
C GLU A 47 3.81 19.78 -7.58
N ASP A 48 4.36 19.78 -6.36
CA ASP A 48 4.51 20.95 -5.50
C ASP A 48 5.98 21.10 -5.13
N ASP A 49 6.60 22.19 -5.57
CA ASP A 49 8.02 22.50 -5.32
C ASP A 49 8.99 21.34 -5.68
N GLY A 50 8.72 20.65 -6.79
CA GLY A 50 9.52 19.50 -7.25
C GLY A 50 9.28 18.21 -6.45
N LYS A 51 8.34 18.20 -5.51
CA LYS A 51 7.88 17.02 -4.79
C LYS A 51 6.50 16.63 -5.32
N LEU A 52 6.35 15.37 -5.68
CA LEU A 52 5.11 14.86 -6.24
C LEU A 52 4.23 14.33 -5.10
N GLU A 53 3.05 14.92 -4.92
CA GLU A 53 2.12 14.64 -3.82
C GLU A 53 0.76 14.16 -4.35
N LEU A 54 -0.02 13.48 -3.49
CA LEU A 54 -1.37 13.04 -3.85
C LEU A 54 -2.32 14.23 -3.99
N ASP A 55 -3.00 14.30 -5.13
CA ASP A 55 -4.01 15.33 -5.35
C ASP A 55 -5.14 15.24 -4.32
N TYR A 56 -5.81 16.36 -4.07
CA TYR A 56 -6.91 16.44 -3.12
C TYR A 56 -8.01 15.43 -3.43
N SER A 57 -8.31 15.20 -4.71
CA SER A 57 -9.28 14.21 -5.18
C SER A 57 -8.88 12.75 -4.86
N SER A 58 -7.58 12.49 -4.70
CA SER A 58 -7.00 11.17 -4.45
C SER A 58 -6.70 10.90 -2.99
N ARG A 59 -6.88 11.88 -2.09
CA ARG A 59 -6.65 11.71 -0.65
C ARG A 59 -7.53 10.65 0.00
N GLY A 60 -8.66 10.29 -0.61
CA GLY A 60 -9.49 9.18 -0.13
C GLY A 60 -8.74 7.86 -0.04
N VAL A 61 -7.66 7.65 -0.81
CA VAL A 61 -6.81 6.45 -0.68
C VAL A 61 -6.19 6.32 0.71
N LEU A 62 -5.93 7.44 1.39
CA LEU A 62 -5.33 7.47 2.73
C LEU A 62 -6.29 6.92 3.80
N ASP A 63 -7.58 6.86 3.50
CA ASP A 63 -8.60 6.25 4.36
C ASP A 63 -8.64 4.73 4.21
N TYR A 64 -8.02 4.17 3.16
CA TYR A 64 -7.99 2.73 2.87
C TYR A 64 -6.61 2.10 3.03
N VAL A 65 -5.53 2.83 2.70
CA VAL A 65 -4.17 2.31 2.72
C VAL A 65 -3.27 3.26 3.51
N LYS A 66 -2.58 2.69 4.50
CA LYS A 66 -1.57 3.36 5.29
C LYS A 66 -0.23 2.65 5.13
N VAL A 67 0.80 3.40 4.75
CA VAL A 67 2.18 2.91 4.62
C VAL A 67 3.04 3.68 5.60
N GLU A 68 3.78 2.96 6.46
CA GLU A 68 4.61 3.54 7.50
C GLU A 68 5.95 2.82 7.58
N VAL A 69 7.05 3.57 7.60
CA VAL A 69 8.39 3.02 7.79
C VAL A 69 8.62 2.81 9.29
N VAL A 70 8.88 1.57 9.70
CA VAL A 70 9.16 1.17 11.09
C VAL A 70 10.56 0.58 11.14
N GLY A 71 11.53 1.39 11.58
CA GLY A 71 12.94 0.99 11.57
C GLY A 71 13.49 0.92 10.14
N SER A 72 13.91 -0.27 9.71
CA SER A 72 14.38 -0.56 8.36
C SER A 72 13.28 -1.06 7.41
N ASP A 73 12.09 -1.35 7.96
CA ASP A 73 11.03 -2.05 7.25
C ASP A 73 9.89 -1.08 6.91
N THR A 74 9.12 -1.41 5.88
CA THR A 74 7.89 -0.69 5.53
C THR A 74 6.68 -1.53 5.86
N VAL A 75 5.81 -1.04 6.73
CA VAL A 75 4.57 -1.70 7.12
C VAL A 75 3.40 -1.09 6.36
N ILE A 76 2.63 -1.94 5.68
CA ILE A 76 1.44 -1.58 4.93
C ILE A 76 0.23 -2.12 5.69
N SER A 77 -0.66 -1.20 6.03
CA SER A 77 -1.91 -1.48 6.71
C SER A 77 -3.07 -1.03 5.84
N ILE A 78 -4.18 -1.75 5.91
CA ILE A 78 -5.39 -1.43 5.18
C ILE A 78 -6.60 -1.29 6.07
N ASP A 79 -7.50 -0.40 5.68
CA ASP A 79 -8.85 -0.29 6.20
C ASP A 79 -9.81 -0.70 5.08
N ARG A 80 -10.53 -1.81 5.28
CA ARG A 80 -11.35 -2.43 4.23
C ARG A 80 -12.64 -1.67 3.97
N ASP A 81 -13.15 -0.95 4.96
CA ASP A 81 -14.40 -0.20 4.85
C ASP A 81 -14.17 1.29 4.53
N GLY A 82 -12.91 1.74 4.55
CA GLY A 82 -12.53 3.10 4.21
C GLY A 82 -13.11 4.16 5.15
N GLN A 83 -13.48 3.77 6.38
CA GLN A 83 -14.03 4.71 7.36
C GLN A 83 -12.94 5.54 8.07
N GLY A 84 -11.65 5.26 7.82
CA GLY A 84 -10.54 6.16 8.14
C GLY A 84 -10.33 6.37 9.65
N GLY A 85 -10.50 5.32 10.46
CA GLY A 85 -10.48 5.41 11.92
C GLY A 85 -9.18 4.91 12.58
N GLN A 86 -8.86 5.42 13.79
CA GLN A 86 -7.73 4.97 14.62
C GLN A 86 -7.74 3.46 14.98
N HIS A 87 -8.86 2.78 14.78
CA HIS A 87 -9.03 1.35 15.04
C HIS A 87 -9.41 0.53 13.79
N GLY A 88 -9.36 1.13 12.58
CA GLY A 88 -9.79 0.51 11.31
C GLY A 88 -8.67 -0.12 10.48
N PHE A 89 -7.42 0.33 10.67
CA PHE A 89 -6.29 -0.19 9.90
C PHE A 89 -5.77 -1.52 10.48
N THR A 90 -5.73 -2.55 9.63
CA THR A 90 -5.12 -3.84 9.91
C THR A 90 -3.82 -3.97 9.11
N GLN A 91 -2.73 -4.33 9.79
CA GLN A 91 -1.46 -4.62 9.13
C GLN A 91 -1.62 -5.88 8.28
N VAL A 92 -1.29 -5.77 6.99
CA VAL A 92 -1.43 -6.88 6.03
C VAL A 92 -0.12 -7.23 5.37
N VAL A 93 0.79 -6.27 5.20
CA VAL A 93 2.10 -6.54 4.60
C VAL A 93 3.20 -5.83 5.37
N THR A 94 4.35 -6.47 5.48
CA THR A 94 5.61 -5.84 5.90
C THR A 94 6.68 -6.14 4.87
N LEU A 95 7.25 -5.08 4.29
CA LEU A 95 8.38 -5.13 3.39
C LEU A 95 9.65 -5.03 4.24
N ALA A 96 10.31 -6.16 4.46
CA ALA A 96 11.51 -6.24 5.28
C ALA A 96 12.71 -5.62 4.54
N ASP A 97 13.49 -4.82 5.25
CA ASP A 97 14.68 -4.10 4.73
C ASP A 97 14.39 -3.17 3.54
N VAL A 98 13.15 -2.68 3.43
CA VAL A 98 12.71 -1.76 2.38
C VAL A 98 12.13 -0.52 3.03
N GLN A 99 12.65 0.65 2.64
CA GLN A 99 12.13 1.95 3.06
C GLN A 99 11.47 2.63 1.87
N THR A 100 10.14 2.73 1.90
CA THR A 100 9.34 3.39 0.88
C THR A 100 8.10 4.00 1.49
N ASP A 101 7.39 4.81 0.73
CA ASP A 101 6.13 5.42 1.14
C ASP A 101 5.02 5.11 0.13
N LEU A 102 3.77 5.37 0.56
CA LEU A 102 2.59 5.12 -0.26
C LEU A 102 2.66 5.87 -1.59
N VAL A 103 3.12 7.12 -1.56
CA VAL A 103 3.15 7.99 -2.73
C VAL A 103 4.11 7.41 -3.78
N THR A 104 5.29 6.98 -3.38
CA THR A 104 6.30 6.31 -4.23
C THR A 104 5.76 5.02 -4.83
N LEU A 105 5.11 4.17 -4.02
CA LEU A 105 4.54 2.92 -4.50
C LEU A 105 3.40 3.15 -5.52
N LEU A 106 2.52 4.11 -5.25
CA LEU A 106 1.43 4.46 -6.18
C LEU A 106 1.97 5.09 -7.47
N GLN A 107 2.97 5.97 -7.40
CA GLN A 107 3.63 6.56 -8.58
C GLN A 107 4.28 5.52 -9.47
N ASN A 108 4.88 4.51 -8.85
CA ASN A 108 5.46 3.40 -9.57
C ASN A 108 4.41 2.40 -10.08
N ASN A 109 3.11 2.59 -9.81
CA ASN A 109 2.05 1.62 -10.10
C ASN A 109 2.31 0.24 -9.46
N GLN A 110 2.89 0.22 -8.26
CA GLN A 110 3.22 -1.00 -7.51
C GLN A 110 2.14 -1.41 -6.51
N ILE A 111 1.08 -0.61 -6.37
CA ILE A 111 -0.10 -0.97 -5.58
C ILE A 111 -1.30 -0.96 -6.51
N MET A 112 -1.99 -2.10 -6.59
CA MET A 112 -3.24 -2.27 -7.33
C MET A 112 -4.39 -2.40 -6.33
N MET A 113 -5.45 -1.62 -6.55
CA MET A 113 -6.65 -1.51 -5.70
C MET A 113 -7.90 -1.53 -6.57
#